data_AF-A0A524HCZ0-F1
#
_entry.id   AF-A0A524HCZ0-F1
#
_cell.length_a   1.000
_cell.length_b   1.000
_cell.length_c   1.000
_cell.angle_alpha   90.00
_cell.angle_beta   90.00
_cell.angle_gamma   90.00
#
_symmetry.space_group_name_H-M   'P 1'
#
loop_
_entity.id
_entity.type
_entity.pdbx_description
1 polymer ?
#
loop_
_entity_poly.entity_id
_entity_poly.type
_entity_poly.pdbx_seq_one_letter_code
_entity_poly.pdbx_strand_id
1 'polypeptide(L)'
;MGAMTTLMAAIIKPEDFRALVLIEPVLFPQCQGWVMRKLDPLRVIKRFHPMVRRTLKRKTHFPDRETMFHNYREKPIFQRLSDQVLEDYVTGLALDTAEGGITLRYSPAWEAKIYETGGSADWFVWSNLDKVTCPVLVIRGEETYVLRDHNLQNMIHKLPAGKSFTIPGTGHLVPLEAPRKTAEVVLDFLKDI
;
A
#
# COMPACT_ATOMS: atom_id res chain seq x y z
N MET A 1 3.16 -0.60 -0.09
CA MET A 1 4.58 -0.96 -0.39
C MET A 1 5.38 0.24 -0.86
N GLY A 2 5.02 0.87 -1.99
CA GLY A 2 5.78 2.00 -2.55
C GLY A 2 6.04 3.15 -1.56
N ALA A 3 5.03 3.55 -0.79
CA ALA A 3 5.19 4.58 0.26
C ALA A 3 6.24 4.20 1.30
N MET A 4 6.23 2.95 1.79
CA MET A 4 7.19 2.46 2.78
C MET A 4 8.60 2.36 2.22
N THR A 5 8.77 1.86 1.00
CA THR A 5 10.10 1.77 0.36
C THR A 5 10.69 3.14 0.08
N THR A 6 9.86 4.10 -0.35
CA THR A 6 10.28 5.48 -0.57
C THR A 6 10.66 6.16 0.74
N LEU A 7 9.85 5.99 1.79
CA LEU A 7 10.15 6.52 3.12
C LEU A 7 11.45 5.96 3.70
N MET A 8 11.69 4.66 3.57
CA MET A 8 12.97 4.06 3.96
C MET A 8 14.15 4.65 3.17
N ALA A 9 14.00 4.83 1.86
CA ALA A 9 15.05 5.44 1.05
C ALA A 9 15.35 6.88 1.50
N ALA A 10 14.32 7.68 1.78
CA ALA A 10 14.48 9.05 2.26
C ALA A 10 15.04 9.14 3.69
N ILE A 11 14.84 8.13 4.52
CA ILE A 11 15.51 8.03 5.83
C ILE A 11 17.01 7.75 5.65
N ILE A 12 17.37 6.92 4.68
CA ILE A 12 18.77 6.50 4.44
C ILE A 12 19.56 7.60 3.74
N LYS A 13 18.94 8.30 2.78
CA LYS A 13 19.54 9.37 1.97
C LYS A 13 18.60 10.58 1.89
N PRO A 14 18.42 11.36 2.97
CA PRO A 14 17.48 12.47 3.00
C PRO A 14 17.77 13.56 1.95
N GLU A 15 19.04 13.75 1.60
CA GLU A 15 19.51 14.73 0.62
C GLU A 15 19.06 14.44 -0.83
N ASP A 16 18.69 13.19 -1.15
CA ASP A 16 18.25 12.78 -2.49
C ASP A 16 16.79 13.17 -2.77
N PHE A 17 16.04 13.63 -1.75
CA PHE A 17 14.60 13.89 -1.85
C PHE A 17 14.27 15.36 -1.62
N ARG A 18 13.65 15.99 -2.63
CA ARG A 18 13.13 17.37 -2.51
C ARG A 18 11.78 17.44 -1.81
N ALA A 19 10.93 16.42 -1.99
CA ALA A 19 9.66 16.27 -1.32
C ALA A 19 9.20 14.80 -1.40
N LEU A 20 8.30 14.40 -0.50
CA LEU A 20 7.68 13.08 -0.50
C LEU A 20 6.16 13.15 -0.49
N VAL A 21 5.55 12.27 -1.27
CA VAL A 21 4.11 11.99 -1.20
C VAL A 21 3.92 10.51 -0.86
N LEU A 22 3.38 10.25 0.31
CA LEU A 22 3.18 8.91 0.86
C LEU A 22 1.69 8.59 0.87
N ILE A 23 1.24 7.77 -0.07
CA ILE A 23 -0.17 7.36 -0.15
C ILE A 23 -0.36 6.01 0.55
N GLU A 24 -1.23 5.98 1.55
CA GLU A 24 -1.54 4.79 2.37
C GLU A 24 -0.28 4.05 2.86
N PRO A 25 0.68 4.73 3.53
CA PRO A 25 1.82 4.05 4.12
C PRO A 25 1.32 3.04 5.16
N VAL A 26 1.78 1.79 5.01
CA VAL A 26 1.43 0.68 5.88
C VAL A 26 2.42 0.66 7.04
N LEU A 27 2.07 1.34 8.13
CA LEU A 27 2.83 1.37 9.39
C LEU A 27 1.96 0.83 10.52
N PHE A 28 2.40 -0.25 11.15
CA PHE A 28 1.78 -0.78 12.35
C PHE A 28 2.23 0.02 13.58
N PRO A 29 1.41 0.09 14.65
CA PRO A 29 1.80 0.75 15.89
C PRO A 29 3.13 0.21 16.44
N GLN A 30 3.94 1.07 17.04
CA GLN A 30 5.28 0.73 17.56
C GLN A 30 5.28 -0.49 18.50
N CYS A 31 4.26 -0.61 19.35
CA CYS A 31 4.09 -1.75 20.25
C CYS A 31 3.79 -3.06 19.52
N GLN A 32 3.07 -3.02 18.40
CA GLN A 32 2.75 -4.18 17.59
C GLN A 32 3.97 -4.65 16.77
N GLY A 33 4.78 -3.72 16.25
CA GLY A 33 6.04 -4.04 15.56
C GLY A 33 7.04 -4.79 16.47
N TRP A 34 7.11 -4.42 17.75
CA TRP A 34 7.95 -5.11 18.73
C TRP A 34 7.46 -6.54 19.02
N VAL A 35 6.15 -6.73 19.19
CA VAL A 35 5.54 -8.06 19.39
C VAL A 35 5.74 -8.96 18.16
N MET A 36 5.52 -8.43 16.95
CA MET A 36 5.74 -9.18 15.71
C MET A 36 7.21 -9.61 15.54
N ARG A 37 8.16 -8.72 15.85
CA ARG A 37 9.61 -9.03 15.80
C ARG A 37 10.03 -10.10 16.82
N LYS A 38 9.43 -10.12 18.00
CA LYS A 38 9.69 -11.15 19.03
C LYS A 38 9.11 -12.52 18.64
N LEU A 39 8.08 -12.57 17.81
CA LEU A 39 7.43 -13.78 17.31
C LEU A 39 7.98 -14.28 15.96
N ASP A 40 8.76 -13.45 15.27
CA ASP A 40 9.43 -13.75 13.99
C ASP A 40 10.40 -14.96 14.01
N PRO A 41 11.14 -15.28 15.10
CA PRO A 41 12.04 -16.45 15.13
C PRO A 41 11.34 -17.79 14.91
N LEU A 42 10.01 -17.85 15.08
CA LEU A 42 9.25 -19.11 15.10
C LEU A 42 8.48 -19.41 13.81
N ARG A 43 8.61 -18.61 12.74
CA ARG A 43 7.82 -18.78 11.49
C ARG A 43 6.29 -18.83 11.71
N VAL A 44 5.80 -18.38 12.88
CA VAL A 44 4.39 -18.43 13.27
C VAL A 44 3.56 -17.47 12.41
N ILE A 45 4.13 -16.30 12.06
CA ILE A 45 3.52 -15.36 11.12
C ILE A 45 3.25 -16.06 9.78
N LYS A 46 4.19 -16.85 9.27
CA LYS A 46 4.05 -17.63 8.03
C LYS A 46 2.86 -18.59 8.06
N ARG A 47 2.62 -19.24 9.21
CA ARG A 47 1.54 -20.22 9.33
C ARG A 47 0.19 -19.57 9.57
N PHE A 48 0.10 -18.42 10.23
CA PHE A 48 -1.17 -17.85 10.69
C PHE A 48 -1.59 -16.53 10.02
N HIS A 49 -0.75 -15.87 9.21
CA HIS A 49 -1.13 -14.61 8.56
C HIS A 49 -2.26 -14.84 7.52
N PRO A 50 -3.48 -14.29 7.74
CA PRO A 50 -4.63 -14.59 6.89
C PRO A 50 -4.43 -14.17 5.42
N MET A 51 -3.71 -13.07 5.18
CA MET A 51 -3.45 -12.58 3.82
C MET A 51 -2.50 -13.50 3.05
N VAL A 52 -1.52 -14.14 3.71
CA VAL A 52 -0.60 -15.07 3.05
C VAL A 52 -1.38 -16.29 2.55
N ARG A 53 -2.21 -16.88 3.44
CA ARG A 53 -3.05 -18.03 3.08
C ARG A 53 -4.04 -17.71 1.95
N ARG A 54 -4.68 -16.54 1.99
CA ARG A 54 -5.63 -16.11 0.95
C ARG A 54 -4.93 -15.87 -0.40
N THR A 55 -3.75 -15.25 -0.36
CA THR A 55 -2.96 -14.94 -1.56
C THR A 55 -2.52 -16.22 -2.27
N LEU A 56 -1.98 -17.19 -1.53
CA LEU A 56 -1.52 -18.47 -2.11
C LEU A 56 -2.65 -19.31 -2.74
N LYS A 57 -3.91 -19.07 -2.36
CA LYS A 57 -5.10 -19.73 -2.92
C LYS A 57 -5.78 -18.92 -4.03
N ARG A 58 -5.22 -17.77 -4.42
CA ARG A 58 -5.84 -16.89 -5.40
C ARG A 58 -5.89 -17.57 -6.77
N LYS A 59 -7.02 -17.45 -7.46
CA LYS A 59 -7.15 -17.84 -8.86
C LYS A 59 -6.17 -17.00 -9.71
N THR A 60 -5.27 -17.68 -10.40
CA THR A 60 -4.23 -17.04 -11.22
C THR A 60 -4.55 -17.06 -12.70
N HIS A 61 -5.29 -18.06 -13.18
CA HIS A 61 -5.62 -18.24 -14.59
C HIS A 61 -7.09 -17.92 -14.86
N PHE A 62 -7.35 -17.24 -15.98
CA PHE A 62 -8.69 -16.88 -16.46
C PHE A 62 -8.78 -17.11 -17.97
N PRO A 63 -9.98 -17.40 -18.50
CA PRO A 63 -10.19 -17.53 -19.95
C PRO A 63 -9.91 -16.23 -20.72
N ASP A 64 -10.22 -15.08 -20.13
CA ASP A 64 -10.09 -13.76 -20.73
C ASP A 64 -10.13 -12.67 -19.65
N ARG A 65 -9.90 -11.42 -20.08
CA ARG A 65 -9.90 -10.23 -19.21
C ARG A 65 -11.31 -9.93 -18.66
N GLU A 66 -12.36 -10.22 -19.41
CA GLU A 66 -13.76 -10.02 -18.97
C GLU A 66 -14.12 -10.92 -17.79
N THR A 67 -13.78 -12.20 -17.87
CA THR A 67 -13.96 -13.18 -16.79
C THR A 67 -13.14 -12.79 -15.55
N MET A 68 -11.93 -12.27 -15.74
CA MET A 68 -11.12 -11.74 -14.65
C MET A 68 -11.75 -10.49 -14.02
N PHE A 69 -12.27 -9.58 -14.83
CA PHE A 69 -12.99 -8.40 -14.36
C PHE A 69 -14.18 -8.77 -13.48
N HIS A 70 -15.08 -9.64 -13.95
CA HIS A 70 -16.23 -10.07 -13.15
C HIS A 70 -15.82 -10.74 -11.85
N ASN A 71 -14.76 -11.57 -11.86
CA ASN A 71 -14.23 -12.16 -10.63
C ASN A 71 -13.75 -11.11 -9.62
N TYR A 72 -13.12 -10.02 -10.07
CA TYR A 72 -12.63 -8.97 -9.19
C TYR A 72 -13.78 -8.05 -8.73
N ARG A 73 -14.74 -7.75 -9.60
CA ARG A 73 -15.90 -6.89 -9.31
C ARG A 73 -16.72 -7.39 -8.11
N GLU A 74 -16.81 -8.70 -7.93
CA GLU A 74 -17.49 -9.36 -6.79
C GLU A 74 -16.78 -9.15 -5.44
N LYS A 75 -15.50 -8.78 -5.42
CA LYS A 75 -14.72 -8.72 -4.18
C LYS A 75 -14.95 -7.38 -3.46
N PRO A 76 -15.21 -7.40 -2.13
CA PRO A 76 -15.46 -6.18 -1.36
C PRO A 76 -14.40 -5.09 -1.49
N ILE A 77 -13.12 -5.45 -1.61
CA ILE A 77 -12.02 -4.49 -1.72
C ILE A 77 -12.09 -3.63 -2.99
N PHE A 78 -12.74 -4.12 -4.05
CA PHE A 78 -12.87 -3.38 -5.31
C PHE A 78 -14.20 -2.65 -5.43
N GLN A 79 -15.11 -2.73 -4.43
CA GLN A 79 -16.46 -2.16 -4.51
C GLN A 79 -16.49 -0.67 -4.82
N ARG A 80 -15.50 0.09 -4.36
CA ARG A 80 -15.41 1.55 -4.58
C ARG A 80 -14.75 1.95 -5.91
N LEU A 81 -14.16 1.01 -6.65
CA LEU A 81 -13.59 1.33 -7.97
C LEU A 81 -14.72 1.50 -8.97
N SER A 82 -14.60 2.53 -9.82
CA SER A 82 -15.38 2.60 -11.07
C SER A 82 -15.02 1.45 -11.99
N ASP A 83 -15.93 1.08 -12.89
CA ASP A 83 -15.69 -0.03 -13.81
C ASP A 83 -14.49 0.25 -14.73
N GLN A 84 -14.32 1.48 -15.22
CA GLN A 84 -13.14 1.88 -15.99
C GLN A 84 -11.82 1.63 -15.24
N VAL A 85 -11.74 2.04 -13.96
CA VAL A 85 -10.51 1.83 -13.17
C VAL A 85 -10.27 0.34 -12.91
N LEU A 86 -11.34 -0.44 -12.70
CA LEU A 86 -11.21 -1.87 -12.50
C LEU A 86 -10.78 -2.59 -13.81
N GLU A 87 -11.25 -2.15 -14.97
CA GLU A 87 -10.78 -2.62 -16.28
C GLU A 87 -9.30 -2.31 -16.49
N ASP A 88 -8.86 -1.08 -16.17
CA ASP A 88 -7.45 -0.68 -16.24
C ASP A 88 -6.60 -1.53 -15.31
N TYR A 89 -7.10 -1.79 -14.09
CA TYR A 89 -6.45 -2.64 -13.11
C TYR A 89 -6.30 -4.08 -13.62
N VAL A 90 -7.36 -4.68 -14.20
CA VAL A 90 -7.31 -6.02 -14.80
C VAL A 90 -6.34 -6.06 -15.98
N THR A 91 -6.37 -5.06 -16.85
CA THR A 91 -5.46 -4.94 -18.01
C THR A 91 -4.00 -4.88 -17.57
N GLY A 92 -3.72 -4.11 -16.50
CA GLY A 92 -2.41 -4.03 -15.89
C GLY A 92 -1.94 -5.35 -15.26
N LEU A 93 -2.86 -6.18 -14.76
CA LEU A 93 -2.55 -7.46 -14.11
C LEU A 93 -2.46 -8.66 -15.05
N ALA A 94 -3.16 -8.63 -16.18
CA ALA A 94 -3.30 -9.76 -17.08
C ALA A 94 -2.08 -9.94 -18.01
N LEU A 95 -1.59 -11.17 -18.11
CA LEU A 95 -0.58 -11.61 -19.06
C LEU A 95 -1.18 -12.73 -19.94
N ASP A 96 -1.11 -12.58 -21.26
CA ASP A 96 -1.59 -13.62 -22.18
C ASP A 96 -0.70 -14.86 -22.10
N THR A 97 -1.30 -16.05 -22.15
CA THR A 97 -0.59 -17.34 -22.11
C THR A 97 -0.44 -17.91 -23.52
N ALA A 98 0.57 -18.76 -23.74
CA ALA A 98 0.81 -19.40 -25.03
C ALA A 98 -0.30 -20.42 -25.41
N GLU A 99 -0.95 -20.99 -24.40
CA GLU A 99 -2.01 -22.00 -24.54
C GLU A 99 -3.41 -21.39 -24.70
N GLY A 100 -3.50 -20.06 -24.71
CA GLY A 100 -4.76 -19.31 -24.69
C GLY A 100 -5.23 -18.96 -23.27
N GLY A 101 -5.88 -17.81 -23.17
CA GLY A 101 -6.30 -17.20 -21.92
C GLY A 101 -5.26 -16.30 -21.29
N ILE A 102 -5.47 -15.96 -20.01
CA ILE A 102 -4.63 -15.02 -19.27
C ILE A 102 -4.23 -15.56 -17.90
N THR A 103 -3.09 -15.08 -17.41
CA THR A 103 -2.57 -15.32 -16.06
C THR A 103 -2.18 -14.01 -15.38
N LEU A 104 -1.93 -14.03 -14.07
CA LEU A 104 -1.41 -12.85 -13.37
C LEU A 104 0.05 -12.59 -13.77
N ARG A 105 0.41 -11.33 -14.03
CA ARG A 105 1.80 -10.90 -14.30
C ARG A 105 2.79 -11.21 -13.18
N TYR A 106 2.30 -11.46 -11.97
CA TYR A 106 3.12 -11.76 -10.81
C TYR A 106 2.66 -13.06 -10.16
N SER A 107 3.60 -13.77 -9.52
CA SER A 107 3.27 -15.01 -8.83
C SER A 107 2.62 -14.74 -7.47
N PRO A 108 1.62 -15.54 -7.05
CA PRO A 108 1.08 -15.45 -5.69
C PRO A 108 2.14 -15.62 -4.59
N ALA A 109 3.21 -16.37 -4.86
CA ALA A 109 4.34 -16.54 -3.94
C ALA A 109 5.07 -15.21 -3.69
N TRP A 110 5.21 -14.36 -4.71
CA TRP A 110 5.81 -13.03 -4.56
C TRP A 110 4.94 -12.10 -3.71
N GLU A 111 3.64 -12.03 -3.98
CA GLU A 111 2.70 -11.23 -3.17
C GLU A 111 2.61 -11.76 -1.72
N ALA A 112 2.64 -13.08 -1.54
CA ALA A 112 2.71 -13.69 -0.21
C ALA A 112 3.97 -13.25 0.55
N LYS A 113 5.12 -13.22 -0.13
CA LYS A 113 6.39 -12.76 0.48
C LYS A 113 6.31 -11.31 0.94
N ILE A 114 5.64 -10.44 0.16
CA ILE A 114 5.39 -9.05 0.55
C ILE A 114 4.64 -9.00 1.89
N TYR A 115 3.53 -9.73 2.03
CA TYR A 115 2.78 -9.78 3.29
C TYR A 115 3.58 -10.40 4.45
N GLU A 116 4.41 -11.42 4.18
CA GLU A 116 5.28 -12.02 5.20
C GLU A 116 6.30 -11.02 5.76
N THR A 117 6.82 -10.16 4.91
CA THR A 117 7.81 -9.14 5.29
C THR A 117 7.18 -7.82 5.69
N GLY A 118 5.85 -7.70 5.62
CA GLY A 118 5.12 -6.51 6.02
C GLY A 118 5.36 -6.21 7.49
N GLY A 119 5.69 -4.96 7.82
CA GLY A 119 5.98 -4.54 9.19
C GLY A 119 7.42 -4.79 9.67
N SER A 120 8.23 -5.55 8.95
CA SER A 120 9.61 -5.88 9.35
C SER A 120 10.52 -4.65 9.50
N ALA A 121 10.25 -3.59 8.73
CA ALA A 121 10.98 -2.34 8.77
C ALA A 121 10.34 -1.28 9.70
N ASP A 122 9.19 -1.55 10.32
CA ASP A 122 8.42 -0.51 11.03
C ASP A 122 9.20 0.11 12.17
N TRP A 123 9.95 -0.69 12.93
CA TRP A 123 10.79 -0.18 14.00
C TRP A 123 11.86 0.80 13.46
N PHE A 124 12.53 0.41 12.37
CA PHE A 124 13.52 1.28 11.73
C PHE A 124 12.86 2.58 11.25
N VAL A 125 11.71 2.49 10.59
CA VAL A 125 11.00 3.68 10.10
C VAL A 125 10.58 4.58 11.27
N TRP A 126 9.86 4.05 12.26
CA TRP A 126 9.37 4.81 13.41
C TRP A 126 10.47 5.51 14.22
N SER A 127 11.65 4.89 14.31
CA SER A 127 12.80 5.43 15.04
C SER A 127 13.59 6.49 14.27
N ASN A 128 13.29 6.70 12.98
CA ASN A 128 14.10 7.57 12.11
C ASN A 128 13.28 8.53 11.25
N LEU A 129 11.96 8.69 11.50
CA LEU A 129 11.12 9.64 10.76
C LEU A 129 11.63 11.10 10.85
N ASP A 130 12.29 11.45 11.95
CA ASP A 130 12.91 12.75 12.19
C ASP A 130 14.06 13.07 11.22
N LYS A 131 14.64 12.05 10.58
CA LYS A 131 15.69 12.22 9.56
C LYS A 131 15.16 12.70 8.21
N VAL A 132 13.86 12.60 7.96
CA VAL A 132 13.25 13.04 6.71
C VAL A 132 13.02 14.55 6.79
N THR A 133 13.97 15.32 6.27
CA THR A 133 13.98 16.79 6.40
C THR A 133 13.22 17.52 5.28
N CYS A 134 12.94 16.86 4.16
CA CYS A 134 12.14 17.43 3.09
C CYS A 134 10.64 17.51 3.45
N PRO A 135 9.86 18.38 2.80
CA PRO A 135 8.40 18.39 2.95
C PRO A 135 7.78 17.02 2.63
N VAL A 136 6.89 16.56 3.50
CA VAL A 136 6.20 15.27 3.34
C VAL A 136 4.71 15.47 3.38
N LEU A 137 4.00 14.97 2.37
CA LEU A 137 2.55 14.81 2.39
C LEU A 137 2.20 13.34 2.60
N VAL A 138 1.40 13.06 3.62
CA VAL A 138 0.78 11.75 3.84
C VAL A 138 -0.67 11.79 3.40
N ILE A 139 -1.04 10.97 2.42
CA ILE A 139 -2.41 10.82 1.94
C ILE A 139 -2.97 9.49 2.45
N ARG A 140 -4.22 9.52 2.94
CA ARG A 140 -4.97 8.31 3.28
C ARG A 140 -6.46 8.44 2.92
N GLY A 141 -7.17 7.33 2.93
CA GLY A 141 -8.62 7.29 2.83
C GLY A 141 -9.27 7.48 4.19
N GLU A 142 -10.44 8.12 4.22
CA GLU A 142 -11.25 8.32 5.42
C GLU A 142 -11.68 7.00 6.08
N GLU A 143 -12.03 6.01 5.28
CA GLU A 143 -12.55 4.71 5.72
C GLU A 143 -11.46 3.62 5.72
N THR A 144 -10.18 4.00 5.63
CA THR A 144 -9.08 3.04 5.64
C THR A 144 -8.98 2.31 6.99
N TYR A 145 -8.83 0.99 6.93
CA TYR A 145 -8.51 0.18 8.12
C TYR A 145 -7.01 0.03 8.35
N VAL A 146 -6.17 0.59 7.47
CA VAL A 146 -4.73 0.41 7.46
C VAL A 146 -4.02 1.52 8.24
N LEU A 147 -4.10 2.77 7.78
CA LEU A 147 -3.49 3.91 8.47
C LEU A 147 -4.50 4.61 9.39
N ARG A 148 -4.64 4.08 10.61
CA ARG A 148 -5.53 4.64 11.64
C ARG A 148 -5.06 5.99 12.17
N ASP A 149 -5.99 6.76 12.73
CA ASP A 149 -5.77 8.14 13.18
C ASP A 149 -4.56 8.29 14.11
N HIS A 150 -4.46 7.46 15.15
CA HIS A 150 -3.34 7.53 16.09
C HIS A 150 -1.98 7.31 15.42
N ASN A 151 -1.91 6.42 14.42
CA ASN A 151 -0.68 6.18 13.66
C ASN A 151 -0.38 7.36 12.74
N LEU A 152 -1.38 7.93 12.07
CA LEU A 152 -1.21 9.13 11.26
C LEU A 152 -0.69 10.29 12.12
N GLN A 153 -1.34 10.57 13.26
CA GLN A 153 -0.96 11.66 14.14
C GLN A 153 0.46 11.48 14.70
N ASN A 154 0.81 10.25 15.12
CA ASN A 154 2.17 9.96 15.57
C ASN A 154 3.22 10.13 14.46
N MET A 155 2.89 9.72 13.23
CA MET A 155 3.79 9.89 12.08
C MET A 155 3.99 11.36 11.75
N ILE A 156 2.91 12.16 11.69
CA ILE A 156 3.01 13.60 11.43
C ILE A 156 3.78 14.33 12.54
N HIS A 157 3.57 13.96 13.81
CA HIS A 157 4.33 14.55 14.91
C HIS A 157 5.84 14.28 14.84
N LYS A 158 6.26 13.17 14.22
CA LYS A 158 7.67 12.78 14.08
C LYS A 158 8.33 13.27 12.79
N LEU A 159 7.54 13.66 11.79
CA LEU A 159 8.04 14.20 10.53
C LEU A 159 8.23 15.73 10.67
N PRO A 160 9.47 16.26 10.58
CA PRO A 160 9.76 17.68 10.79
C PRO A 160 8.92 18.64 9.93
N ALA A 161 8.65 18.24 8.68
CA ALA A 161 7.83 18.98 7.73
C ALA A 161 6.64 18.14 7.22
N GLY A 162 6.04 17.33 8.11
CA GLY A 162 4.93 16.45 7.79
C GLY A 162 3.58 17.17 7.71
N LYS A 163 2.86 16.97 6.62
CA LYS A 163 1.45 17.32 6.44
C LYS A 163 0.65 16.05 6.14
N SER A 164 -0.65 16.07 6.42
CA SER A 164 -1.54 14.97 6.04
C SER A 164 -2.79 15.46 5.34
N PHE A 165 -3.33 14.63 4.47
CA PHE A 165 -4.61 14.82 3.82
C PHE A 165 -5.41 13.52 3.84
N THR A 166 -6.66 13.59 4.30
CA THR A 166 -7.58 12.44 4.28
C THR A 166 -8.59 12.66 3.16
N ILE A 167 -8.67 11.71 2.21
CA ILE A 167 -9.62 11.76 1.09
C ILE A 167 -10.96 11.18 1.55
N PRO A 168 -12.04 12.00 1.61
CA PRO A 168 -13.35 11.55 2.06
C PRO A 168 -13.93 10.42 1.20
N GLY A 169 -14.70 9.52 1.82
CA GLY A 169 -15.42 8.44 1.13
C GLY A 169 -14.52 7.38 0.47
N THR A 170 -13.23 7.33 0.79
CA THR A 170 -12.29 6.34 0.26
C THR A 170 -11.75 5.43 1.35
N GLY A 171 -11.51 4.16 1.02
CA GLY A 171 -10.82 3.16 1.80
C GLY A 171 -9.33 3.10 1.46
N HIS A 172 -8.77 1.89 1.49
CA HIS A 172 -7.31 1.69 1.36
C HIS A 172 -6.77 1.88 -0.06
N LEU A 173 -7.58 1.72 -1.11
CA LEU A 173 -7.10 1.81 -2.50
C LEU A 173 -7.22 3.23 -3.05
N VAL A 174 -6.84 4.23 -2.26
CA VAL A 174 -7.08 5.67 -2.52
C VAL A 174 -6.78 6.12 -3.97
N PRO A 175 -5.62 5.82 -4.58
CA PRO A 175 -5.34 6.25 -5.95
C PRO A 175 -6.27 5.64 -7.00
N LEU A 176 -6.87 4.48 -6.71
CA LEU A 176 -7.79 3.77 -7.59
C LEU A 176 -9.25 4.15 -7.32
N GLU A 177 -9.60 4.41 -6.06
CA GLU A 177 -10.96 4.79 -5.67
C GLU A 177 -11.28 6.25 -6.03
N ALA A 178 -10.31 7.16 -5.88
CA ALA A 178 -10.47 8.56 -6.21
C ALA A 178 -9.26 9.11 -6.99
N PRO A 179 -9.01 8.65 -8.23
CA PRO A 179 -7.80 8.99 -8.98
C PRO A 179 -7.66 10.49 -9.23
N ARG A 180 -8.75 11.16 -9.63
CA ARG A 180 -8.74 12.62 -9.88
C ARG A 180 -8.45 13.42 -8.62
N LYS A 181 -9.13 13.10 -7.51
CA LYS A 181 -8.91 13.80 -6.24
C LYS A 181 -7.51 13.55 -5.68
N THR A 182 -7.01 12.32 -5.82
CA THR A 182 -5.64 11.97 -5.46
C THR A 182 -4.65 12.83 -6.25
N ALA A 183 -4.79 12.90 -7.58
CA ALA A 183 -3.92 13.73 -8.43
C ALA A 183 -3.99 15.21 -8.07
N GLU A 184 -5.18 15.76 -7.84
CA GLU A 184 -5.38 17.16 -7.40
C GLU A 184 -4.59 17.45 -6.11
N VAL A 185 -4.78 16.62 -5.08
CA VAL A 185 -4.10 16.79 -3.78
C VAL A 185 -2.59 16.69 -3.91
N VAL A 186 -2.09 15.76 -4.73
CA VAL A 186 -0.65 15.63 -5.01
C VAL A 186 -0.11 16.87 -5.71
N LEU A 187 -0.77 17.30 -6.79
CA LEU A 187 -0.31 18.44 -7.59
C LEU A 187 -0.36 19.74 -6.78
N ASP A 188 -1.39 19.94 -5.95
CA ASP A 188 -1.50 21.11 -5.09
C ASP A 188 -0.35 21.18 -4.08
N PHE A 189 0.01 20.06 -3.45
CA PHE A 189 1.16 20.02 -2.55
C PHE A 189 2.48 20.33 -3.27
N LEU A 190 2.65 19.84 -4.50
CA LEU A 190 3.88 20.03 -5.26
C LEU A 190 4.06 21.45 -5.83
N LYS A 191 3.01 22.28 -5.87
CA LYS A 191 3.13 23.69 -6.29
C LYS A 191 3.98 24.52 -5.32
N ASP A 192 4.05 24.11 -4.06
CA ASP A 192 4.73 24.83 -2.98
C ASP A 192 6.19 24.35 -2.75
N ILE A 193 6.75 23.56 -3.67
CA ILE A 193 8.07 22.88 -3.55
C ILE A 193 9.09 23.43 -4.57
#